data_AF-A0A941DDQ3-F1
#
_entry.id   AF-A0A941DDQ3-F1
#
_cell.length_a   1.000
_cell.length_b   1.000
_cell.length_c   1.000
_cell.angle_alpha   90.00
_cell.angle_beta   90.00
_cell.angle_gamma   90.00
#
_symmetry.space_group_name_H-M   'P 1'
#
loop_
_entity.id
_entity.type
_entity.pdbx_description
1 polymer ?
#
loop_
_entity_poly.entity_id
_entity_poly.type
_entity_poly.pdbx_seq_one_letter_code
_entity_poly.pdbx_strand_id
1 'polypeptide(L)'
;MKIENLGAGVFTIDNFLSKQECERYINISEDKIYDLATINAIAGPEINKEIRHNDRVIFDDVELANMLFQRARACLPASLHGW
;
A
#
# COMPACT_ATOMS: atom_id res chain seq x y z
N MET A 1 5.86 17.93 -1.32
CA MET A 1 4.60 17.16 -1.42
C MET A 1 3.50 18.00 -0.83
N LYS A 2 2.32 18.03 -1.47
CA LYS A 2 1.14 18.71 -0.91
C LYS A 2 0.34 17.69 -0.11
N ILE A 3 0.00 18.03 1.13
CA ILE A 3 -0.76 17.20 2.05
C ILE A 3 -2.15 17.82 2.21
N GLU A 4 -3.19 17.01 2.12
CA GLU A 4 -4.56 17.42 2.44
C GLU A 4 -5.10 16.55 3.58
N ASN A 5 -5.53 17.20 4.67
CA ASN A 5 -6.03 16.52 5.85
C ASN A 5 -7.52 16.26 5.72
N LEU A 6 -7.95 15.01 5.95
CA LEU A 6 -9.34 14.57 5.84
C LEU A 6 -10.00 14.36 7.22
N GLY A 7 -9.29 14.63 8.31
CA GLY A 7 -9.74 14.39 9.69
C GLY A 7 -9.45 12.98 10.19
N ALA A 8 -9.67 12.73 11.48
CA ALA A 8 -9.48 11.43 12.14
C ALA A 8 -8.11 10.75 11.92
N GLY A 9 -7.05 11.55 11.71
CA GLY A 9 -5.71 11.03 11.41
C GLY A 9 -5.49 10.58 9.97
N VAL A 10 -6.46 10.85 9.07
CA VAL A 10 -6.38 10.51 7.64
C VAL A 10 -5.96 11.74 6.84
N PHE A 11 -5.06 11.55 5.88
CA PHE A 11 -4.62 12.59 4.94
C PHE A 11 -4.18 11.98 3.60
N THR A 12 -4.12 12.80 2.56
CA THR A 12 -3.59 12.43 1.25
C THR A 12 -2.24 13.11 0.98
N ILE A 13 -1.46 12.52 0.07
CA ILE A 13 -0.20 13.09 -0.41
C ILE A 13 -0.28 13.21 -1.93
N ASP A 14 -0.38 14.44 -2.43
CA ASP A 14 -0.50 14.69 -3.87
C ASP A 14 0.79 14.30 -4.60
N ASN A 15 0.64 13.59 -5.72
CA ASN A 15 1.72 13.17 -6.61
C ASN A 15 2.87 12.44 -5.88
N PHE A 16 2.54 11.56 -4.92
CA PHE A 16 3.53 10.77 -4.21
C PHE A 16 4.34 9.84 -5.14
N LEU A 17 3.65 9.28 -6.14
CA LEU A 17 4.22 8.60 -7.28
C LEU A 17 3.93 9.41 -8.54
N SER A 18 4.93 9.53 -9.41
CA SER A 18 4.77 9.99 -10.78
C SER A 18 4.02 8.97 -11.62
N LYS A 19 3.50 9.41 -12.77
CA LYS A 19 2.80 8.52 -13.71
C LYS A 19 3.68 7.36 -14.17
N GLN A 20 4.96 7.63 -14.44
CA GLN A 20 5.93 6.63 -14.89
C GLN A 20 6.24 5.61 -13.79
N GLU A 21 6.30 6.04 -12.53
CA GLU A 21 6.47 5.12 -11.40
C GLU A 21 5.24 4.22 -11.24
N CYS A 22 4.03 4.77 -11.37
CA CYS A 22 2.80 3.97 -11.37
C CYS A 22 2.80 2.91 -12.48
N GLU A 23 3.10 3.31 -13.72
CA GLU A 23 3.21 2.38 -14.86
C GLU A 23 4.26 1.29 -14.61
N ARG A 24 5.42 1.64 -14.05
CA ARG A 24 6.46 0.68 -13.69
C ARG A 24 5.96 -0.36 -12.68
N TYR A 25 5.26 0.05 -11.63
CA TYR A 25 4.79 -0.89 -10.61
C TYR A 25 3.66 -1.79 -11.12
N ILE A 26 2.80 -1.28 -12.01
CA ILE A 26 1.80 -2.09 -12.71
C ILE A 26 2.50 -3.20 -13.50
N ASN A 27 3.49 -2.86 -14.33
CA ASN A 27 4.23 -3.86 -15.11
C ASN A 27 4.91 -4.92 -14.21
N ILE A 28 5.56 -4.49 -13.12
CA ILE A 28 6.18 -5.42 -12.15
C ILE A 28 5.16 -6.39 -11.56
N SER A 29 3.93 -5.91 -11.31
CA SER A 29 2.87 -6.74 -10.76
C SER A 29 2.28 -7.71 -11.79
N GLU A 30 2.16 -7.30 -13.06
CA GLU A 30 1.64 -8.12 -14.15
C GLU A 30 2.62 -9.21 -14.61
N ASP A 31 3.93 -9.00 -14.39
CA ASP A 31 4.96 -10.03 -14.58
C ASP A 31 4.94 -11.14 -13.50
N LYS A 32 4.04 -11.04 -12.51
CA LYS A 32 3.92 -12.00 -11.39
C LYS A 32 2.58 -12.73 -11.44
N ILE A 33 2.53 -13.90 -10.80
CA ILE A 33 1.29 -14.65 -10.63
C ILE A 33 0.52 -14.03 -9.46
N TYR A 34 -0.72 -13.65 -9.74
CA TYR A 34 -1.64 -13.14 -8.73
C TYR A 34 -2.24 -14.28 -7.89
N ASP A 35 -2.29 -14.06 -6.58
CA ASP A 35 -2.95 -14.95 -5.62
C ASP A 35 -4.31 -14.38 -5.20
N LEU A 36 -5.25 -15.27 -4.89
CA LEU A 36 -6.52 -14.88 -4.29
C LEU A 36 -6.27 -14.22 -2.94
N ALA A 37 -6.84 -13.04 -2.74
CA ALA A 37 -6.68 -12.34 -1.48
C ALA A 37 -7.69 -12.82 -0.43
N THR A 38 -7.17 -13.11 0.75
CA THR A 38 -7.96 -13.48 1.94
C THR A 38 -8.40 -12.25 2.73
N ILE A 39 -9.50 -12.40 3.47
CA ILE A 39 -9.88 -11.53 4.59
C ILE A 39 -9.55 -12.23 5.91
N ASN A 40 -9.37 -11.45 6.98
CA ASN A 40 -9.19 -12.00 8.32
C ASN A 40 -10.58 -12.24 8.94
N ALA A 41 -10.93 -13.50 9.17
CA ALA A 41 -12.15 -13.88 9.87
C ALA A 41 -11.81 -14.54 11.22
N ILE A 42 -12.84 -14.69 12.09
CA ILE A 42 -12.68 -15.25 13.44
C ILE A 42 -12.07 -16.66 13.41
N ALA A 43 -12.43 -17.47 12.42
CA ALA A 43 -11.94 -18.83 12.25
C ALA A 43 -10.59 -18.91 11.49
N GLY A 44 -10.01 -17.77 11.11
CA GLY A 44 -8.80 -17.68 10.31
C GLY A 44 -9.00 -16.97 8.96
N PRO A 45 -7.98 -16.99 8.09
CA PRO A 45 -8.08 -16.38 6.77
C PRO A 45 -9.10 -17.11 5.88
N GLU A 46 -10.01 -16.36 5.28
CA GLU A 46 -11.00 -16.90 4.33
C GLU A 46 -11.05 -16.09 3.04
N ILE A 47 -11.54 -16.71 1.96
CA ILE A 47 -11.80 -16.02 0.69
C ILE A 47 -13.26 -15.63 0.67
N ASN A 48 -13.54 -14.32 0.60
CA ASN A 48 -14.89 -13.80 0.48
C ASN A 48 -14.92 -12.69 -0.57
N LYS A 49 -15.37 -13.04 -1.79
CA LYS A 49 -15.38 -12.12 -2.94
C LYS A 49 -16.42 -11.00 -2.82
N GLU A 50 -17.40 -11.12 -1.91
CA GLU A 50 -18.35 -10.02 -1.64
C GLU A 50 -17.72 -8.89 -0.81
N ILE A 51 -16.63 -9.18 -0.07
CA ILE A 51 -15.92 -8.22 0.77
C ILE A 51 -14.59 -7.80 0.12
N ARG A 52 -13.86 -8.75 -0.46
CA ARG A 52 -12.56 -8.52 -1.10
C ARG A 52 -12.49 -9.30 -2.41
N HIS A 53 -12.76 -8.60 -3.51
CA HIS A 53 -12.80 -9.20 -4.85
C HIS A 53 -11.52 -9.02 -5.66
N ASN A 54 -10.47 -8.41 -5.09
CA ASN A 54 -9.21 -8.22 -5.79
C ASN A 54 -8.27 -9.40 -5.57
N ASP A 55 -7.57 -9.78 -6.64
CA ASP A 55 -6.38 -10.60 -6.52
C ASP A 55 -5.21 -9.74 -6.01
N ARG A 56 -4.16 -10.38 -5.48
CA ARG A 56 -2.98 -9.68 -4.92
C ARG A 56 -1.69 -10.32 -5.37
N VAL A 57 -0.66 -9.48 -5.47
CA VAL A 57 0.74 -9.90 -5.51
C VAL A 57 1.42 -9.30 -4.29
N ILE A 58 2.14 -10.13 -3.54
CA ILE A 58 3.01 -9.70 -2.43
C ILE A 58 4.42 -10.11 -2.80
N PHE A 59 5.35 -9.17 -2.75
CA PHE A 59 6.77 -9.42 -2.97
C PHE A 59 7.60 -8.56 -2.02
N ASP A 60 8.76 -9.08 -1.64
CA ASP A 60 9.73 -8.36 -0.82
C ASP A 60 10.75 -7.65 -1.72
N ASP A 61 10.89 -6.35 -1.53
CA ASP A 61 11.95 -5.53 -2.12
C ASP A 61 12.35 -4.47 -1.09
N VAL A 62 13.45 -4.75 -0.39
CA VAL A 62 13.93 -3.93 0.74
C VAL A 62 14.34 -2.53 0.28
N GLU A 63 14.95 -2.43 -0.90
CA GLU A 63 15.40 -1.16 -1.45
C GLU A 63 14.22 -0.27 -1.82
N LEU A 64 13.24 -0.84 -2.53
CA LEU A 64 11.99 -0.17 -2.85
C LEU A 64 11.23 0.26 -1.60
N ALA A 65 11.10 -0.63 -0.62
CA ALA A 65 10.42 -0.34 0.63
C ALA A 65 11.08 0.82 1.39
N ASN A 66 12.41 0.80 1.52
CA ASN A 66 13.15 1.88 2.17
C ASN A 66 13.02 3.20 1.38
N MET A 67 13.10 3.16 0.05
CA MET A 67 12.93 4.35 -0.79
C MET A 67 11.56 5.00 -0.59
N LEU A 68 10.48 4.21 -0.65
CA LEU A 68 9.12 4.71 -0.44
C LEU A 68 8.92 5.25 0.98
N PHE A 69 9.48 4.56 1.99
CA PHE A 69 9.39 5.02 3.37
C PHE A 69 10.13 6.34 3.58
N GLN A 70 11.38 6.47 3.14
CA GLN A 70 12.14 7.72 3.29
C GLN A 70 11.46 8.88 2.54
N ARG A 71 10.85 8.59 1.38
CA ARG A 71 10.05 9.58 0.62
C ARG A 71 8.85 10.06 1.44
N ALA A 72 8.12 9.15 2.08
CA ALA A 72 6.93 9.49 2.87
C ALA A 72 7.25 10.08 4.25
N ARG A 73 8.44 9.82 4.80
CA ARG A 73 8.82 10.07 6.19
C ARG A 73 8.44 11.46 6.73
N ALA A 74 8.65 12.51 5.94
CA ALA A 74 8.34 13.88 6.36
C ALA A 74 6.83 14.17 6.50
N CYS A 75 5.98 13.32 5.91
CA CYS A 75 4.52 13.40 5.97
C CYS A 75 3.92 12.49 7.05
N LEU A 76 4.68 11.49 7.52
CA LEU A 76 4.23 10.52 8.51
C LEU A 76 4.36 11.09 9.94
N PRO A 77 3.49 10.70 10.87
CA PRO A 77 3.70 11.02 12.28
C PRO A 77 5.01 10.41 12.78
N ALA A 78 5.68 11.10 13.70
CA ALA A 78 6.96 10.63 14.26
C ALA A 78 6.83 9.33 15.07
N SER A 79 5.63 9.06 15.61
CA SER A 79 5.26 7.80 16.27
C SER A 79 3.79 7.50 15.98
N LEU A 80 3.44 6.22 15.93
CA LEU A 80 2.06 5.77 15.78
C LEU A 80 1.71 4.89 16.97
N HIS A 81 0.73 5.30 17.78
CA HIS A 81 0.35 4.59 19.01
C HIS A 81 1.51 4.34 20.00
N GLY A 82 2.54 5.20 20.02
CA GLY A 82 3.69 5.07 20.92
C GLY A 82 4.76 4.08 20.49
N TRP A 83 4.71 3.61 19.24
CA TRP A 83 5.77 2.85 18.56
C TRP A 83 6.67 3.77 17.73
#